data_AF-A0A2E0W835-F1
#
_entry.id   AF-A0A2E0W835-F1
#
_cell.length_a   1.000
_cell.length_b   1.000
_cell.length_c   1.000
_cell.angle_alpha   90.00
_cell.angle_beta   90.00
_cell.angle_gamma   90.00
#
_symmetry.space_group_name_H-M   'P 1'
#
loop_
_entity.id
_entity.type
_entity.pdbx_description
1 polymer ?
#
loop_
_entity_poly.entity_id
_entity_poly.type
_entity_poly.pdbx_seq_one_letter_code
_entity_poly.pdbx_strand_id
1 'polypeptide(L)'
;MKLEKKIILGKVDRKKEHIKIILIKDLSKYILAKIAPENSNKIILEFESGVDDHYKARVEKEIKYLLFDLDRNDPWKYAVYHCNTASNIYSDIQWQYYNQKV
;
A
#
# COMPACT_ATOMS: atom_id res chain seq x y z
N MET A 1 0.82 -18.35 19.52
CA MET A 1 0.61 -16.90 19.72
C MET A 1 0.38 -16.30 18.34
N LYS A 2 -0.82 -15.80 18.01
CA LYS A 2 -1.04 -15.07 16.75
C LYS A 2 -0.35 -13.72 16.90
N LEU A 3 0.62 -13.41 16.04
CA LEU A 3 1.28 -12.11 16.01
C LEU A 3 0.28 -11.05 15.50
N GLU A 4 0.24 -9.90 16.15
CA GLU A 4 -0.64 -8.79 15.77
C GLU A 4 -0.18 -8.14 14.47
N LYS A 5 -1.10 -7.96 13.51
CA LYS A 5 -0.83 -7.27 12.24
C LYS A 5 -0.78 -5.75 12.50
N LYS A 6 0.27 -5.05 12.03
CA LYS A 6 0.50 -3.64 12.39
C LYS A 6 1.05 -2.80 11.22
N ILE A 7 0.60 -1.54 11.15
CA ILE A 7 1.19 -0.49 10.31
C ILE A 7 2.19 0.31 11.14
N ILE A 8 3.38 0.54 10.58
CA ILE A 8 4.41 1.39 11.17
C ILE A 8 4.63 2.58 10.24
N LEU A 9 4.50 3.80 10.75
CA LEU A 9 4.90 4.99 10.02
C LEU A 9 6.43 5.06 9.95
N GLY A 10 6.98 5.20 8.75
CA GLY A 10 8.43 5.20 8.56
C GLY A 10 8.86 5.46 7.13
N LYS A 11 10.17 5.42 6.88
CA LYS A 11 10.73 5.58 5.53
C LYS A 11 10.76 4.24 4.81
N VAL A 12 10.20 4.22 3.59
CA VAL A 12 10.24 3.05 2.72
C VAL A 12 11.55 3.05 1.91
N ASP A 13 12.30 1.94 1.97
CA ASP A 13 13.48 1.73 1.13
C ASP A 13 13.06 1.45 -0.31
N ARG A 14 13.25 2.44 -1.18
CA ARG A 14 12.83 2.39 -2.59
C ARG A 14 13.69 1.48 -3.45
N LYS A 15 14.83 0.98 -2.93
CA LYS A 15 15.67 -0.01 -3.61
C LYS A 15 15.16 -1.43 -3.43
N LYS A 16 14.28 -1.64 -2.44
CA LYS A 16 13.59 -2.91 -2.20
C LYS A 16 12.21 -2.89 -2.82
N GLU A 17 11.55 -4.05 -2.78
CA GLU A 17 10.17 -4.12 -3.20
C GLU A 17 9.27 -3.21 -2.36
N HIS A 18 8.37 -2.50 -3.03
CA HIS A 18 7.41 -1.61 -2.40
C HIS A 18 6.21 -1.40 -3.31
N ILE A 19 5.11 -0.91 -2.75
CA ILE A 19 3.93 -0.49 -3.51
C ILE A 19 3.77 1.01 -3.33
N LYS A 20 3.50 1.73 -4.42
CA LYS A 20 3.04 3.11 -4.37
C LYS A 20 1.51 3.14 -4.37
N ILE A 21 0.95 3.98 -3.53
CA ILE A 21 -0.48 4.28 -3.47
C ILE A 21 -0.71 5.60 -4.19
N ILE A 22 -1.49 5.57 -5.25
CA ILE A 22 -1.64 6.66 -6.22
C ILE A 22 -3.10 7.05 -6.31
N LEU A 23 -3.40 8.33 -6.12
CA LEU A 23 -4.70 8.91 -6.42
C LEU A 23 -4.77 9.30 -7.90
N ILE A 24 -5.82 8.86 -8.57
CA ILE A 24 -6.24 9.32 -9.89
C ILE A 24 -7.34 10.36 -9.69
N LYS A 25 -7.09 11.59 -10.11
CA LYS A 25 -8.06 12.69 -10.03
C LYS A 25 -7.90 13.58 -11.24
N ASP A 26 -8.98 13.82 -11.98
CA ASP A 26 -9.00 14.69 -13.17
C ASP A 26 -7.90 14.32 -14.17
N LEU A 27 -7.76 13.01 -14.47
CA LEU A 27 -6.71 12.42 -15.32
C LEU A 27 -5.26 12.59 -14.81
N SER A 28 -5.07 13.24 -13.67
CA SER A 28 -3.77 13.44 -13.02
C SER A 28 -3.49 12.36 -11.99
N LYS A 29 -2.20 12.03 -11.82
CA LYS A 29 -1.73 11.03 -10.84
C LYS A 29 -0.98 11.70 -9.71
N TYR A 30 -1.42 11.44 -8.48
CA TYR A 30 -0.78 11.95 -7.26
C TYR A 30 -0.33 10.79 -6.40
N ILE A 31 0.96 10.73 -6.06
CA ILE A 31 1.45 9.72 -5.13
C ILE A 31 1.01 10.16 -3.72
N LEU A 32 0.22 9.33 -3.05
CA LEU A 32 -0.22 9.58 -1.68
C LEU A 32 0.73 8.95 -0.67
N ALA A 33 1.18 7.73 -0.94
CA ALA A 33 2.00 6.98 -0.01
C ALA A 33 2.83 5.89 -0.69
N LYS A 34 3.72 5.29 0.08
CA LYS A 34 4.42 4.05 -0.23
C LYS A 34 4.27 3.08 0.92
N ILE A 35 4.21 1.80 0.60
CA ILE A 35 4.25 0.73 1.59
C ILE A 35 5.30 -0.31 1.24
N ALA A 36 5.88 -0.94 2.26
CA ALA A 36 6.80 -2.05 2.12
C ALA A 36 6.61 -3.08 3.24
N PRO A 37 6.88 -4.36 2.98
CA PRO A 37 6.85 -5.39 4.02
C PRO A 37 8.09 -5.24 4.91
N GLU A 38 7.87 -5.14 6.22
CA GLU A 38 8.95 -5.21 7.21
C GLU A 38 9.18 -6.66 7.63
N ASN A 39 8.10 -7.40 7.84
CA ASN A 39 8.05 -8.84 8.07
C ASN A 39 6.62 -9.34 7.84
N SER A 40 6.34 -10.62 8.14
CA SER A 40 5.06 -11.28 7.87
C SER A 40 3.82 -10.57 8.46
N ASN A 41 3.98 -9.73 9.49
CA ASN A 41 2.86 -9.09 10.18
C ASN A 41 2.98 -7.56 10.26
N LYS A 42 4.03 -6.96 9.69
CA LYS A 42 4.28 -5.52 9.80
C LYS A 42 4.54 -4.90 8.43
N ILE A 43 3.90 -3.76 8.21
CA ILE A 43 4.04 -2.96 6.99
C ILE A 43 4.57 -1.58 7.38
N ILE A 44 5.59 -1.11 6.68
CA ILE A 44 6.02 0.29 6.73
C ILE A 44 5.10 1.09 5.82
N LEU A 45 4.59 2.23 6.30
CA LEU A 45 3.83 3.21 5.54
C LEU A 45 4.57 4.55 5.57
N GLU A 46 4.90 5.06 4.38
CA GLU A 46 5.47 6.40 4.16
C GLU A 46 4.45 7.26 3.40
N PHE A 47 3.91 8.32 4.01
CA PHE A 47 3.13 9.31 3.28
C PHE A 47 4.02 10.29 2.50
N GLU A 48 3.53 10.76 1.36
CA GLU A 48 4.12 11.92 0.69
C GLU A 48 3.85 13.21 1.47
N SER A 49 4.73 14.20 1.29
CA SER A 49 4.59 15.50 1.95
C SER A 49 3.37 16.24 1.40
N GLY A 50 2.59 16.88 2.28
CA GLY A 50 1.42 17.68 1.89
C GLY A 50 0.15 16.88 1.58
N VAL A 51 0.14 15.56 1.82
CA VAL A 51 -1.09 14.76 1.71
C VAL A 51 -2.05 15.14 2.83
N ASP A 52 -3.28 15.46 2.45
CA ASP A 52 -4.38 15.81 3.36
C ASP A 52 -4.82 14.62 4.22
N ASP A 53 -5.29 14.90 5.43
CA ASP A 53 -5.67 13.87 6.41
C ASP A 53 -6.84 13.01 5.94
N HIS A 54 -7.75 13.54 5.10
CA HIS A 54 -8.79 12.75 4.44
C HIS A 54 -8.18 11.61 3.60
N TYR A 55 -7.16 11.93 2.80
CA TYR A 55 -6.48 10.93 1.97
C TYR A 55 -5.62 9.99 2.80
N LYS A 56 -4.97 10.46 3.87
CA LYS A 56 -4.24 9.58 4.80
C LYS A 56 -5.16 8.53 5.41
N ALA A 57 -6.30 8.96 5.95
CA ALA A 57 -7.29 8.06 6.54
C ALA A 57 -7.84 7.05 5.53
N ARG A 58 -8.09 7.49 4.29
CA ARG A 58 -8.54 6.60 3.21
C ARG A 58 -7.48 5.55 2.84
N VAL A 59 -6.22 5.96 2.70
CA VAL A 59 -5.09 5.05 2.43
C VAL A 59 -4.93 4.03 3.56
N GLU A 60 -4.96 4.47 4.82
CA GLU A 60 -4.87 3.55 5.97
C GLU A 60 -6.00 2.54 6.00
N LYS A 61 -7.23 2.96 5.66
CA LYS A 61 -8.39 2.09 5.59
C LYS A 61 -8.22 1.02 4.51
N GLU A 62 -7.76 1.38 3.32
CA GLU A 62 -7.51 0.40 2.26
C GLU A 62 -6.40 -0.59 2.61
N ILE A 63 -5.32 -0.11 3.24
CA ILE A 63 -4.23 -0.97 3.71
C ILE A 63 -4.75 -1.97 4.74
N LYS A 64 -5.52 -1.51 5.73
CA LYS A 64 -6.11 -2.39 6.75
C LYS A 64 -7.02 -3.44 6.12
N TYR A 65 -7.89 -3.03 5.20
CA TYR A 65 -8.80 -3.95 4.53
C TYR A 65 -8.05 -5.02 3.72
N LEU A 66 -7.16 -4.60 2.81
CA LEU A 66 -6.48 -5.51 1.89
C LEU A 66 -5.47 -6.42 2.59
N LEU A 67 -4.73 -5.90 3.57
CA LEU A 67 -3.63 -6.65 4.20
C LEU A 67 -4.06 -7.37 5.49
N PHE A 68 -5.06 -6.87 6.21
CA PHE A 68 -5.41 -7.41 7.51
C PHE A 68 -6.77 -8.10 7.52
N ASP A 69 -7.82 -7.44 7.01
CA ASP A 69 -9.20 -7.89 7.16
C ASP A 69 -9.58 -9.02 6.19
N LEU A 70 -9.03 -9.03 4.98
CA LEU A 70 -9.27 -10.12 4.01
C LEU A 70 -8.67 -11.47 4.43
N ASP A 71 -7.88 -11.49 5.51
CA ASP A 71 -7.21 -12.65 6.12
C ASP A 71 -6.62 -13.65 5.10
N ARG A 72 -5.99 -13.12 4.06
CA ARG A 72 -5.27 -13.92 3.07
C ARG A 72 -4.03 -14.56 3.72
N ASN A 73 -3.72 -15.78 3.31
CA ASN A 73 -2.55 -16.53 3.81
C ASN A 73 -1.23 -15.75 3.67
N ASP A 74 -1.08 -15.00 2.58
CA ASP A 74 0.04 -14.08 2.33
C ASP A 74 -0.52 -12.72 1.89
N PRO A 75 -0.71 -11.79 2.84
CA PRO A 75 -1.28 -10.49 2.54
C PRO A 75 -0.44 -9.65 1.58
N TRP A 76 0.89 -9.72 1.68
CA TRP A 76 1.77 -8.95 0.80
C TRP A 76 1.67 -9.46 -0.63
N LYS A 77 1.75 -10.78 -0.83
CA LYS A 77 1.54 -11.38 -2.15
C LYS A 77 0.16 -11.05 -2.72
N TYR A 78 -0.87 -10.99 -1.88
CA TYR A 78 -2.20 -10.55 -2.31
C TYR A 78 -2.22 -9.08 -2.75
N ALA A 79 -1.56 -8.17 -2.03
CA ALA A 79 -1.45 -6.78 -2.44
C ALA A 79 -0.67 -6.62 -3.76
N VAL A 80 0.40 -7.38 -3.98
CA VAL A 80 1.11 -7.43 -5.27
C VAL A 80 0.20 -7.93 -6.40
N TYR A 81 -0.60 -8.98 -6.13
CA TYR A 81 -1.62 -9.45 -7.07
C TYR A 81 -2.67 -8.37 -7.34
N HIS A 82 -3.16 -7.70 -6.30
CA HIS A 82 -4.17 -6.65 -6.37
C HIS A 82 -3.78 -5.54 -7.34
N CYS A 83 -2.49 -5.16 -7.40
CA CYS A 83 -1.97 -4.17 -8.36
C CYS A 83 -2.35 -4.44 -9.82
N ASN A 84 -2.62 -5.69 -10.19
CA ASN A 84 -2.95 -6.11 -11.56
C ASN A 84 -4.45 -6.41 -11.78
N THR A 85 -5.29 -6.20 -10.76
CA THR A 85 -6.73 -6.48 -10.85
C THR A 85 -7.48 -5.35 -11.55
N ALA A 86 -8.59 -5.67 -12.21
CA ALA A 86 -9.49 -4.66 -12.78
C ALA A 86 -10.00 -3.70 -11.69
N SER A 87 -10.28 -4.21 -10.47
CA SER A 87 -10.68 -3.37 -9.32
C SER A 87 -9.64 -2.31 -8.97
N ASN A 88 -8.35 -2.62 -9.11
CA ASN A 88 -7.29 -1.64 -8.90
C ASN A 88 -7.20 -0.66 -10.08
N ILE A 89 -7.23 -1.16 -11.31
CA ILE A 89 -7.09 -0.34 -12.54
C ILE A 89 -8.21 0.71 -12.65
N TYR A 90 -9.43 0.37 -12.26
CA TYR A 90 -10.58 1.27 -12.32
C TYR A 90 -10.89 2.01 -11.00
N SER A 91 -10.01 1.91 -9.99
CA SER A 91 -10.15 2.64 -8.74
C SER A 91 -9.50 4.03 -8.83
N ASP A 92 -10.07 4.99 -8.10
CA ASP A 92 -9.45 6.29 -7.87
C ASP A 92 -8.16 6.16 -7.04
N ILE A 93 -8.06 5.14 -6.18
CA ILE A 93 -6.82 4.81 -5.46
C ILE A 93 -6.24 3.54 -6.09
N GLN A 94 -5.13 3.72 -6.77
CA GLN A 94 -4.40 2.66 -7.44
C GLN A 94 -3.16 2.26 -6.64
N TRP A 95 -2.91 0.97 -6.63
CA TRP A 95 -1.75 0.32 -6.05
C TRP A 95 -0.82 -0.09 -7.18
N GLN A 96 0.42 0.40 -7.16
CA GLN A 96 1.41 0.06 -8.17
C GLN A 96 2.63 -0.58 -7.53
N TYR A 97 2.88 -1.85 -7.87
CA TYR A 97 4.02 -2.60 -7.36
C TYR A 97 5.31 -2.22 -8.08
N TYR A 98 6.37 -2.06 -7.29
CA TYR A 98 7.74 -1.84 -7.75
C TYR A 98 8.64 -2.89 -7.12
N ASN A 99 9.41 -3.55 -7.96
CA ASN A 99 10.48 -4.42 -7.52
C ASN A 99 11.69 -4.10 -8.40
N GLN A 100 12.76 -3.59 -7.81
CA GLN A 100 14.03 -3.53 -8.51
C GLN A 100 14.57 -4.97 -8.57
N LYS A 101 14.36 -5.63 -9.71
CA LYS A 101 15.25 -6.71 -10.10
C LYS A 101 16.63 -6.07 -10.29
N VAL A 102 17.57 -6.47 -9.44
CA VAL A 102 19.01 -6.30 -9.68
C VAL A 102 19.35 -6.97 -11.01
#